data_AF-A0A2H0DU42-F1
#
_entry.id   AF-A0A2H0DU42-F1
#
_cell.length_a   1.000
_cell.length_b   1.000
_cell.length_c   1.000
_cell.angle_alpha   90.00
_cell.angle_beta   90.00
_cell.angle_gamma   90.00
#
_symmetry.space_group_name_H-M   'P 1'
#
loop_
_entity.id
_entity.type
_entity.pdbx_description
1 polymer ?
#
loop_
_entity_poly.entity_id
_entity_poly.type
_entity_poly.pdbx_seq_one_letter_code
_entity_poly.pdbx_strand_id
1 'polypeptide(L)' 'MIKLQITLTDEENELLAMRATALGYDVTKYAKFLLAREAIDHLKEIPTFEASSSMEKAIKEARHAYKTGKLKSWPVK' A
#
# COMPACT_ATOMS: atom_id res chain seq x y z
N MET A 1 19.26 3.76 8.05
CA MET A 1 19.05 3.87 6.59
C MET A 1 19.35 2.53 5.96
N ILE A 2 18.43 1.99 5.16
CA ILE A 2 18.65 0.72 4.45
C ILE A 2 19.37 1.04 3.14
N LYS A 3 20.52 0.43 2.92
CA LYS A 3 21.24 0.51 1.65
C LYS A 3 20.81 -0.67 0.79
N LEU A 4 20.20 -0.39 -0.36
CA LEU A 4 19.88 -1.40 -1.36
C LEU A 4 20.98 -1.39 -2.43
N GLN A 5 21.59 -2.54 -2.69
CA GLN A 5 22.52 -2.74 -3.80
C GLN A 5 21.88 -3.70 -4.80
N ILE A 6 21.85 -3.27 -6.06
CA ILE A 6 21.25 -4.01 -7.16
C ILE A 6 22.27 -4.01 -8.29
N THR A 7 22.48 -5.16 -8.90
CA THR A 7 23.32 -5.30 -10.09
C THR A 7 22.40 -5.39 -11.28
N LEU A 8 22.68 -4.59 -12.30
CA LEU A 8 21.95 -4.56 -13.56
C LEU A 8 22.88 -4.95 -14.70
N THR A 9 22.34 -5.53 -15.76
CA THR A 9 23.08 -5.65 -17.02
C THR A 9 23.22 -4.28 -17.69
N ASP A 10 24.12 -4.19 -18.67
CA ASP A 10 24.32 -2.95 -19.40
C ASP A 10 23.04 -2.52 -20.15
N GLU A 11 22.30 -3.48 -20.72
CA GLU A 11 21.04 -3.22 -21.42
C GLU A 11 19.93 -2.73 -20.48
N GLU A 12 19.82 -3.31 -19.28
CA GLU A 12 18.85 -2.86 -18.27
C GLU A 12 19.14 -1.44 -17.79
N ASN A 13 20.42 -1.13 -17.59
CA ASN A 13 20.86 0.20 -17.19
C ASN A 13 20.57 1.22 -18.30
N GLU A 14 20.82 0.87 -19.56
CA GLU A 14 20.52 1.75 -20.71
C GLU A 14 19.02 2.02 -20.84
N LEU A 15 18.18 0.98 -20.72
CA LEU A 15 16.72 1.12 -20.74
C LEU A 15 16.21 2.03 -19.61
N LEU A 16 16.74 1.88 -18.40
CA LEU A 16 16.39 2.75 -17.28
C LEU A 16 16.89 4.19 -17.52
N ALA A 17 18.09 4.36 -18.07
CA ALA A 17 18.66 5.66 -18.37
C ALA A 17 17.87 6.42 -19.44
N MET A 18 17.41 5.75 -20.50
CA MET A 18 16.55 6.36 -21.52
C MET A 18 15.26 6.90 -20.90
N ARG A 19 14.61 6.10 -20.05
CA ARG A 19 13.36 6.50 -19.36
C ARG A 19 13.58 7.59 -18.32
N ALA A 20 14.66 7.51 -17.55
CA ALA A 20 15.03 8.51 -16.56
C ALA A 20 15.30 9.87 -17.25
N THR A 21 16.04 9.86 -18.36
CA THR A 21 16.36 11.06 -19.15
C THR A 21 15.11 11.73 -19.71
N ALA A 22 14.15 10.96 -20.22
CA ALA A 22 12.88 11.48 -20.71
C ALA A 22 12.07 12.23 -19.62
N LEU A 23 12.30 11.89 -18.35
CA LEU A 23 11.65 12.51 -17.19
C LEU A 23 12.56 13.54 -16.47
N GLY A 24 13.78 13.77 -16.95
CA GLY A 24 14.75 14.68 -16.34
C GLY A 24 15.32 14.18 -15.00
N TYR A 25 15.36 12.87 -14.79
CA TYR A 25 15.89 12.24 -13.57
C TYR A 25 17.19 11.48 -13.83
N ASP A 26 18.00 11.33 -12.79
CA ASP A 26 19.07 10.36 -12.78
C ASP A 26 18.53 8.92 -12.64
N VAL A 27 19.30 7.94 -13.09
CA VAL A 27 18.91 6.52 -13.09
C VAL A 27 18.57 6.02 -11.69
N THR A 28 19.33 6.46 -10.67
CA THR A 28 19.14 6.01 -9.28
C THR A 28 17.82 6.54 -8.70
N LYS A 29 17.48 7.80 -8.99
CA LYS A 29 16.24 8.44 -8.57
C LYS A 29 15.05 7.83 -9.30
N TYR A 30 15.18 7.57 -10.59
CA TYR A 30 14.15 6.87 -11.35
C TYR A 30 13.90 5.45 -10.80
N ALA A 31 14.96 4.68 -10.54
CA ALA A 31 14.86 3.35 -9.95
C ALA A 31 14.17 3.36 -8.57
N LYS A 32 14.47 4.37 -7.72
CA LYS A 32 13.78 4.55 -6.43
C LYS A 32 12.27 4.76 -6.60
N PHE A 33 11.86 5.58 -7.58
CA PHE A 33 10.44 5.81 -7.83
C PHE A 33 9.75 4.56 -8.38
N LEU A 34 10.42 3.81 -9.25
CA LEU A 34 9.92 2.54 -9.77
C LEU A 34 9.66 1.55 -8.63
N LEU A 35 10.66 1.34 -7.76
CA LEU A 35 10.56 0.44 -6.62
C LEU A 35 9.49 0.89 -5.62
N ALA A 36 9.40 2.20 -5.35
CA ALA A 36 8.39 2.74 -4.45
C ALA A 36 6.97 2.53 -5.00
N ARG A 37 6.78 2.76 -6.31
CA ARG A 37 5.50 2.50 -6.97
C ARG A 37 5.11 1.04 -6.87
N GLU A 38 6.02 0.12 -7.20
CA GLU A 38 5.76 -1.32 -7.16
C GLU A 38 5.43 -1.79 -5.74
N ALA A 39 6.17 -1.30 -4.74
CA ALA A 39 5.90 -1.60 -3.34
C ALA A 39 4.51 -1.10 -2.91
N ILE A 40 4.11 0.09 -3.34
CA ILE A 40 2.76 0.63 -3.06
C ILE A 40 1.69 -0.20 -3.78
N ASP A 41 1.92 -0.59 -5.03
CA ASP A 41 0.98 -1.38 -5.81
C ASP A 41 0.79 -2.78 -5.20
N HIS A 42 1.85 -3.42 -4.70
CA HIS A 42 1.74 -4.66 -3.94
C HIS A 42 1.07 -4.48 -2.56
N LEU A 43 1.24 -3.34 -1.90
CA LEU A 43 0.54 -3.04 -0.64
C LEU A 43 -0.96 -2.76 -0.81
N LYS A 44 -1.44 -2.47 -2.04
CA LYS A 44 -2.89 -2.30 -2.31
C LYS A 44 -3.67 -3.60 -2.11
N GLU A 45 -3.01 -4.76 -2.17
CA GLU A 45 -3.54 -6.01 -1.64
C GLU A 45 -3.52 -5.94 -0.11
N ILE A 46 -4.40 -5.10 0.46
CA ILE A 46 -4.61 -5.04 1.90
C ILE A 46 -5.00 -6.46 2.32
N PRO A 47 -4.27 -7.10 3.25
CA PRO A 47 -4.64 -8.43 3.71
C PRO A 47 -6.03 -8.35 4.32
N THR A 48 -7.02 -8.89 3.61
CA THR A 48 -8.38 -9.02 4.12
C THR A 48 -8.40 -10.25 5.01
N PHE A 49 -8.49 -10.02 6.31
CA PHE A 49 -8.73 -11.09 7.26
C PHE A 49 -10.23 -11.36 7.30
N GLU A 50 -10.63 -12.62 7.15
CA GLU A 50 -12.01 -13.01 7.40
C GLU A 50 -12.37 -12.71 8.86
N ALA A 51 -13.51 -12.06 9.06
CA ALA A 51 -14.00 -11.80 10.40
C ALA A 51 -14.32 -13.14 11.08
N SER A 52 -13.88 -13.29 12.33
CA SER A 52 -14.31 -14.44 13.13
C SER A 52 -15.82 -14.37 13.41
N SER A 53 -16.44 -15.50 13.69
CA SER A 53 -17.89 -15.57 13.95
C SER A 53 -18.35 -14.69 15.12
N SER A 54 -17.46 -14.38 16.08
CA SER A 54 -17.73 -13.42 17.15
C SER A 54 -17.69 -11.97 16.66
N MET A 55 -16.74 -11.62 15.79
CA MET A 55 -16.65 -10.30 15.17
C MET A 55 -17.86 -10.01 14.26
N GLU A 56 -18.32 -10.99 13.49
CA GLU A 56 -19.52 -10.82 12.66
C GLU A 56 -20.77 -10.49 13.49
N LYS A 57 -20.95 -11.17 14.63
CA LYS A 57 -22.05 -10.90 15.57
C LYS A 57 -21.97 -9.48 16.11
N ALA A 58 -20.78 -9.06 16.58
CA ALA A 58 -20.56 -7.71 17.09
C ALA A 58 -20.81 -6.63 16.02
N ILE A 59 -20.36 -6.86 14.78
CA ILE A 59 -20.62 -5.96 13.64
C ILE A 59 -22.12 -5.86 13.35
N LYS A 60 -22.84 -6.99 13.38
CA LYS A 60 -24.28 -7.03 13.13
C LYS A 60 -25.07 -6.29 14.21
N GLU A 61 -24.69 -6.48 15.48
CA GLU A 61 -25.26 -5.77 16.63
C GLU A 61 -25.00 -4.26 16.56
N ALA A 62 -23.75 -3.87 16.25
CA ALA A 62 -23.38 -2.47 16.08
C ALA A 62 -24.16 -1.79 14.93
N ARG A 63 -24.30 -2.46 13.78
CA ARG A 63 -25.12 -1.98 12.66
C ARG A 63 -26.58 -1.82 13.04
N HIS A 64 -27.13 -2.76 13.82
CA HIS A 64 -28.50 -2.70 14.31
C HIS A 64 -28.70 -1.55 15.31
N ALA A 65 -27.78 -1.38 16.25
CA ALA A 65 -27.79 -0.28 17.23
C ALA A 65 -27.69 1.09 16.54
N TYR A 66 -26.93 1.19 15.44
CA TYR A 66 -26.83 2.42 14.64
C TYR A 66 -28.14 2.73 13.94
N LYS A 67 -28.73 1.76 13.23
CA LYS A 67 -30.02 1.91 12.54
C LYS A 67 -31.17 2.26 13.48
N THR A 68 -31.12 1.78 14.71
CA THR A 68 -32.15 2.05 15.73
C THR A 68 -31.90 3.33 16.53
N GLY A 69 -30.88 4.13 16.18
CA GLY A 69 -30.59 5.41 16.81
C GLY A 69 -30.12 5.32 18.27
N LYS A 70 -29.72 4.12 18.74
CA LYS A 70 -29.26 3.90 20.13
C LYS A 70 -27.81 4.35 20.37
N LEU A 71 -27.05 4.63 19.33
CA LEU A 71 -25.67 5.12 19.42
C LEU A 71 -25.66 6.63 19.72
N LYS A 72 -25.48 6.99 21.00
CA LYS A 72 -25.37 8.40 21.45
C LYS A 72 -23.96 8.99 21.29
N SER A 73 -22.91 8.18 21.24
CA SER A 73 -21.53 8.63 20.95
C SER A 73 -20.63 7.43 20.65
N TRP A 74 -19.59 7.63 19.84
CA TRP A 74 -18.56 6.63 19.56
C TRP A 74 -17.69 6.43 20.81
N PRO A 75 -17.58 5.22 21.38
CA PRO A 75 -16.67 4.96 22.48
C PRO A 75 -15.26 4.76 21.90
N VAL A 76 -14.56 5.85 21.60
CA VAL A 76 -13.10 5.80 21.52
C VAL A 76 -12.60 5.90 22.96
N LYS A 77 -12.11 4.79 23.50
CA LYS A 77 -11.20 4.79 24.66
C LYS A 77 -9.82 4.40 24.16
#